data_AF-A0A2S9FL04-F1
#
_entry.id   AF-A0A2S9FL04-F1
#
_cell.length_a   1.000
_cell.length_b   1.000
_cell.length_c   1.000
_cell.angle_alpha   90.00
_cell.angle_beta   90.00
_cell.angle_gamma   90.00
#
_symmetry.space_group_name_H-M   'P 1'
#
loop_
_entity.id
_entity.type
_entity.pdbx_description
1 polymer ?
#
loop_
_entity_poly.entity_id
_entity_poly.type
_entity_poly.pdbx_seq_one_letter_code
_entity_poly.pdbx_strand_id
1 'polypeptide(L)'
;RTKTIDDIITKAISDGCDRVLNLAAGLDTRPYRLNLPAEFGWVEADLPGLIAEKEQMLAGETPRCHLTRFPVDLADPEARDGFLIEALVGATKALVLTEGLLMYLEPADVDDLSRALDRPEVAWWMLDLAGPGLRKWMNDKSGGLLRNAPFKFAPPDGVGYFE
;
A
#
# COMPACT_ATOMS: atom_id res chain seq x y z
N ARG A 1 7.97 -10.60 7.24
CA ARG A 1 7.12 -9.72 6.40
C ARG A 1 7.96 -8.85 5.48
N THR A 2 8.72 -7.87 5.99
CA THR A 2 9.50 -6.91 5.17
C THR A 2 10.39 -7.55 4.10
N LYS A 3 11.32 -8.45 4.49
CA LYS A 3 12.19 -9.15 3.52
C LYS A 3 11.40 -9.90 2.44
N THR A 4 10.33 -10.60 2.83
CA THR A 4 9.49 -11.35 1.89
C THR A 4 8.84 -10.42 0.86
N ILE A 5 8.29 -9.29 1.32
CA ILE A 5 7.70 -8.28 0.43
C ILE A 5 8.77 -7.71 -0.51
N ASP A 6 9.97 -7.41 0.00
CA ASP A 6 11.07 -6.91 -0.82
C ASP A 6 11.49 -7.89 -1.92
N ASP A 7 11.59 -9.18 -1.57
CA ASP A 7 11.93 -10.26 -2.50
C ASP A 7 10.84 -10.39 -3.60
N ILE A 8 9.56 -10.25 -3.23
CA ILE A 8 8.43 -10.29 -4.19
C ILE A 8 8.41 -9.04 -5.08
N ILE A 9 8.63 -7.84 -4.53
CA ILE A 9 8.75 -6.61 -5.33
C ILE A 9 9.87 -6.74 -6.35
N THR A 10 11.04 -7.24 -5.91
CA THR A 10 12.19 -7.46 -6.79
C THR A 10 11.85 -8.45 -7.91
N LYS A 11 11.12 -9.52 -7.59
CA LYS A 11 10.63 -10.49 -8.57
C LYS A 11 9.66 -9.86 -9.57
N ALA A 12 8.68 -9.08 -9.11
CA ALA A 12 7.72 -8.40 -9.99
C ALA A 12 8.43 -7.45 -10.97
N ILE A 13 9.43 -6.69 -10.49
CA ILE A 13 10.27 -5.83 -11.33
C ILE A 13 11.02 -6.66 -12.37
N SER A 14 11.60 -7.80 -11.99
CA SER A 14 12.26 -8.69 -12.96
C SER A 14 11.29 -9.30 -14.00
N ASP A 15 10.00 -9.40 -13.67
CA ASP A 15 8.94 -9.88 -14.57
C ASP A 15 8.32 -8.76 -15.43
N GLY A 16 8.92 -7.56 -15.39
CA GLY A 16 8.53 -6.41 -16.21
C GLY A 16 7.53 -5.47 -15.54
N CYS A 17 7.40 -5.49 -14.21
CA CYS A 17 6.76 -4.39 -13.48
C CYS A 17 7.51 -3.09 -13.79
N ASP A 18 6.78 -2.04 -14.15
CA ASP A 18 7.31 -0.71 -14.49
C ASP A 18 6.95 0.37 -13.47
N ARG A 19 6.05 0.05 -12.53
CA ARG A 19 5.62 0.98 -11.49
C ARG A 19 5.19 0.28 -10.20
N VAL A 20 5.58 0.83 -9.05
CA VAL A 20 4.99 0.45 -7.76
C VAL A 20 4.10 1.56 -7.24
N LEU A 21 2.88 1.22 -6.83
CA LEU A 21 1.98 2.08 -6.05
C LEU A 21 1.95 1.55 -4.61
N ASN A 22 2.60 2.26 -3.69
CA ASN A 22 2.61 1.96 -2.26
C ASN A 22 1.50 2.76 -1.56
N LEU A 23 0.38 2.09 -1.28
CA LEU A 23 -0.83 2.69 -0.73
C LEU A 23 -0.82 2.58 0.79
N ALA A 24 -1.09 3.70 1.48
CA ALA A 24 -0.83 3.89 2.90
C ALA A 24 0.64 3.59 3.25
N ALA A 25 1.56 4.22 2.50
CA ALA A 25 3.00 3.96 2.56
C ALA A 25 3.62 4.21 3.94
N GLY A 26 3.01 5.04 4.78
CA GLY A 26 3.48 5.44 6.09
C GLY A 26 4.97 5.78 6.08
N LEU A 27 5.72 5.16 6.99
CA LEU A 27 7.17 5.32 7.12
C LEU A 27 7.99 4.31 6.32
N ASP A 28 7.42 3.68 5.29
CA ASP A 28 8.16 2.78 4.40
C ASP A 28 9.32 3.53 3.72
N THR A 29 10.52 2.95 3.75
CA THR A 29 11.74 3.50 3.16
C THR A 29 12.28 2.67 1.99
N ARG A 30 11.48 1.75 1.44
CA ARG A 30 11.85 0.95 0.26
C ARG A 30 12.44 1.76 -0.89
N PRO A 31 11.91 2.93 -1.29
CA PRO A 31 12.53 3.77 -2.33
C PRO A 31 13.96 4.20 -2.04
N TYR A 32 14.37 4.22 -0.77
CA TYR A 32 15.68 4.68 -0.31
C TYR A 32 16.68 3.54 -0.10
N ARG A 33 16.19 2.30 0.08
CA ARG A 33 17.05 1.14 0.43
C ARG A 33 17.05 0.01 -0.59
N LEU A 34 16.01 -0.13 -1.41
CA LEU A 34 15.97 -1.18 -2.44
C LEU A 34 16.86 -0.82 -3.62
N ASN A 35 17.52 -1.82 -4.21
CA ASN A 35 18.35 -1.63 -5.40
C ASN A 35 17.46 -1.56 -6.66
N LEU A 36 16.86 -0.39 -6.88
CA LEU A 36 15.94 -0.11 -7.98
C LEU A 36 16.65 0.61 -9.12
N PRO A 37 16.21 0.45 -10.39
CA PRO A 37 16.64 1.33 -11.47
C PRO A 37 16.32 2.80 -11.15
N ALA A 38 17.21 3.73 -11.51
CA ALA A 38 17.03 5.15 -11.21
C ALA A 38 15.74 5.75 -11.82
N GLU A 39 15.38 5.30 -13.01
CA GLU A 39 14.16 5.74 -13.72
C GLU A 39 12.91 4.95 -13.30
N PHE A 40 13.02 3.99 -12.38
CA PHE A 40 11.89 3.17 -11.95
C PHE A 40 10.85 4.03 -11.21
N GLY A 41 9.60 3.96 -11.63
CA GLY A 41 8.51 4.72 -11.02
C GLY A 41 8.08 4.11 -9.69
N TRP A 42 8.23 4.86 -8.61
CA TRP A 42 7.68 4.53 -7.31
C TRP A 42 6.73 5.62 -6.85
N VAL A 43 5.48 5.25 -6.59
CA VAL A 43 4.44 6.15 -6.11
C VAL A 43 4.11 5.80 -4.67
N GLU A 44 4.12 6.79 -3.78
CA GLU A 44 3.59 6.67 -2.43
C GLU A 44 2.30 7.46 -2.31
N ALA A 45 1.27 6.85 -1.74
CA ALA A 45 0.00 7.50 -1.44
C ALA A 45 -0.32 7.33 0.04
N ASP A 46 -0.58 8.43 0.73
CA ASP A 46 -0.98 8.42 2.14
C ASP A 46 -1.70 9.73 2.50
N LEU A 47 -2.26 9.78 3.71
CA LEU A 47 -2.90 10.96 4.24
C LEU A 47 -1.93 12.17 4.17
N PRO A 48 -2.44 13.38 3.83
CA PRO A 48 -1.61 14.56 3.65
C PRO A 48 -0.65 14.84 4.82
N GLY A 49 -1.11 14.62 6.07
CA GLY A 49 -0.28 14.80 7.26
C GLY A 49 0.88 13.81 7.35
N LEU A 50 0.67 12.55 6.97
CA LEU A 50 1.70 11.51 6.99
C LEU A 50 2.74 11.72 5.89
N ILE A 51 2.30 12.12 4.69
CA ILE A 51 3.22 12.53 3.61
C ILE A 51 4.10 13.69 4.06
N ALA A 52 3.51 14.76 4.61
CA ALA A 52 4.26 15.93 5.06
C ALA A 52 5.26 15.59 6.17
N GLU A 53 4.88 14.75 7.14
CA GLU A 53 5.77 14.30 8.21
C GLU A 53 6.95 13.49 7.65
N LYS A 54 6.68 12.53 6.76
CA LYS A 54 7.72 11.70 6.15
C LYS A 54 8.70 12.52 5.31
N GLU A 55 8.20 13.49 4.54
CA GLU A 55 9.04 14.39 3.75
C GLU A 55 9.99 15.20 4.63
N GLN A 56 9.52 15.68 5.78
CA GLN A 56 10.38 16.38 6.75
C GLN A 56 11.46 15.46 7.32
N MET A 57 11.10 14.21 7.68
CA MET A 57 12.05 13.23 8.21
C MET A 57 13.12 12.83 7.19
N LEU A 58 12.77 12.82 5.90
CA LEU A 58 13.65 12.35 4.81
C LEU A 58 14.23 13.50 3.96
N ALA A 59 14.14 14.75 4.41
CA ALA A 59 14.57 15.93 3.64
C ALA A 59 16.07 15.91 3.24
N GLY A 60 16.91 15.18 3.98
CA GLY A 60 18.34 15.00 3.68
C GLY A 60 18.66 13.75 2.86
N GLU A 61 17.66 12.92 2.56
CA GLU A 61 17.84 11.60 1.93
C GLU A 61 17.42 11.65 0.47
N THR A 62 18.17 10.96 -0.39
CA THR A 62 17.86 10.86 -1.83
C THR A 62 17.31 9.47 -2.14
N PRO A 63 16.09 9.36 -2.73
CA PRO A 63 15.58 8.06 -3.17
C PRO A 63 16.43 7.50 -4.31
N ARG A 64 16.47 6.17 -4.44
CA ARG A 64 17.26 5.48 -5.47
C ARG A 64 16.56 5.42 -6.82
N CYS A 65 15.28 5.78 -6.87
CA CYS A 65 14.42 5.70 -8.04
C CYS A 65 13.57 6.98 -8.18
N HIS A 66 12.75 7.04 -9.24
CA HIS A 66 11.82 8.14 -9.46
C HIS A 66 10.65 8.04 -8.48
N LEU A 67 10.76 8.74 -7.35
CA LEU A 67 9.76 8.76 -6.28
C LEU A 67 8.78 9.93 -6.44
N THR A 68 7.49 9.61 -6.50
CA THR A 68 6.39 10.59 -6.46
C THR A 68 5.52 10.33 -5.23
N ARG A 69 5.06 11.39 -4.56
CA ARG A 69 4.19 11.30 -3.40
C ARG A 69 2.85 11.97 -3.66
N PHE A 70 1.79 11.30 -3.29
CA PHE A 70 0.41 11.78 -3.39
C PHE A 70 -0.20 11.90 -2.00
N PRO A 71 -0.50 13.13 -1.53
CA PRO A 71 -1.28 13.34 -0.33
C PRO A 71 -2.76 13.07 -0.64
N VAL A 72 -3.23 11.86 -0.33
CA VAL A 72 -4.58 11.39 -0.65
C VAL A 72 -5.18 10.56 0.49
N ASP A 73 -6.45 10.80 0.80
CA ASP A 73 -7.23 9.90 1.64
C ASP A 73 -7.80 8.77 0.78
N LEU A 74 -7.26 7.56 0.96
CA LEU A 74 -7.68 6.39 0.18
C LEU A 74 -9.06 5.85 0.58
N ALA A 75 -9.61 6.30 1.72
CA ALA A 75 -10.97 5.98 2.13
C ALA A 75 -12.02 6.83 1.38
N ASP A 76 -11.64 7.99 0.86
CA ASP A 76 -12.49 8.80 -0.01
C ASP A 76 -12.49 8.21 -1.44
N PRO A 77 -13.64 7.71 -1.95
CA PRO A 77 -13.69 7.08 -3.27
C PRO A 77 -13.36 8.03 -4.43
N GLU A 78 -13.75 9.31 -4.34
CA GLU A 78 -13.50 10.29 -5.40
C GLU A 78 -12.03 10.68 -5.44
N ALA A 79 -11.45 10.94 -4.27
CA ALA A 79 -10.02 11.24 -4.16
C ALA A 79 -9.15 10.05 -4.59
N ARG A 80 -9.52 8.82 -4.17
CA ARG A 80 -8.84 7.59 -4.57
C ARG A 80 -8.89 7.36 -6.08
N ASP A 81 -10.06 7.54 -6.70
CA ASP A 81 -10.20 7.34 -8.15
C ASP A 81 -9.36 8.33 -8.95
N GLY A 82 -9.41 9.61 -8.60
CA GLY A 82 -8.60 10.65 -9.22
C GLY A 82 -7.10 10.38 -9.08
N PHE A 83 -6.66 9.98 -7.88
CA PHE A 83 -5.27 9.57 -7.63
C PHE A 83 -4.87 8.38 -8.51
N LEU A 84 -5.68 7.32 -8.58
CA LEU A 84 -5.31 6.13 -9.35
C LEU A 84 -5.21 6.42 -10.85
N ILE A 85 -6.09 7.28 -11.39
CA ILE A 85 -6.01 7.73 -12.78
C ILE A 85 -4.68 8.42 -13.03
N GLU A 86 -4.29 9.37 -12.18
CA GLU A 86 -3.04 10.13 -12.34
C GLU A 86 -1.80 9.26 -12.12
N ALA A 87 -1.77 8.47 -11.05
CA ALA A 87 -0.64 7.65 -10.66
C ALA A 87 -0.34 6.51 -11.65
N LEU A 88 -1.33 6.07 -12.43
CA LEU A 88 -1.18 5.01 -13.43
C LEU A 88 -0.91 5.55 -14.85
N VAL A 89 -0.87 6.87 -15.06
CA VAL A 89 -0.57 7.43 -16.40
C VAL A 89 0.77 6.89 -16.91
N GLY A 90 0.71 6.22 -18.06
CA GLY A 90 1.88 5.65 -18.75
C GLY A 90 2.43 4.36 -18.13
N ALA A 91 1.82 3.82 -17.08
CA ALA A 91 2.16 2.50 -16.57
C ALA A 91 1.58 1.41 -17.49
N THR A 92 2.31 0.33 -17.68
CA THR A 92 1.84 -0.85 -18.42
C THR A 92 1.69 -2.06 -17.52
N LYS A 93 2.46 -2.15 -16.44
CA LYS A 93 2.41 -3.23 -15.45
C LYS A 93 2.77 -2.70 -14.07
N ALA A 94 1.78 -2.14 -13.39
CA ALA A 94 1.91 -1.67 -12.03
C ALA A 94 1.73 -2.81 -11.01
N LEU A 95 2.53 -2.76 -9.94
CA LEU A 95 2.32 -3.49 -8.70
C LEU A 95 1.74 -2.54 -7.65
N VAL A 96 0.57 -2.88 -7.13
CA VAL A 96 -0.04 -2.17 -5.99
C VAL A 96 0.33 -2.89 -4.70
N LEU A 97 0.82 -2.15 -3.70
CA LEU A 97 1.19 -2.64 -2.38
C LEU A 97 0.31 -1.98 -1.31
N THR A 98 -0.34 -2.79 -0.49
CA THR A 98 -1.17 -2.35 0.65
C THR A 98 -0.71 -3.04 1.95
N GLU A 99 0.58 -2.93 2.28
CA GLU A 99 1.14 -3.52 3.51
C GLU A 99 0.64 -2.80 4.77
N GLY A 100 0.05 -3.54 5.69
CA GLY A 100 -0.44 -3.02 6.95
C GLY A 100 -1.67 -2.12 6.81
N LEU A 101 -2.38 -2.16 5.69
CA LEU A 101 -3.54 -1.31 5.44
C LEU A 101 -4.86 -2.01 5.73
N LEU A 102 -5.11 -3.14 5.06
CA LEU A 102 -6.46 -3.70 4.97
C LEU A 102 -7.07 -4.03 6.34
N MET A 103 -6.27 -4.45 7.31
CA MET A 103 -6.74 -4.77 8.66
C MET A 103 -7.43 -3.59 9.38
N TYR A 104 -7.20 -2.35 8.94
CA TYR A 104 -7.77 -1.13 9.51
C TYR A 104 -8.95 -0.55 8.70
N LEU A 105 -9.34 -1.19 7.61
CA LEU A 105 -10.46 -0.77 6.77
C LEU A 105 -11.75 -1.52 7.14
N GLU A 106 -12.91 -0.90 6.93
CA GLU A 106 -14.17 -1.65 6.98
C GLU A 106 -14.25 -2.60 5.78
N PRO A 107 -14.97 -3.74 5.86
CA PRO A 107 -15.13 -4.64 4.72
C PRO A 107 -15.61 -3.95 3.44
N ALA A 108 -16.55 -3.01 3.57
CA ALA A 108 -17.04 -2.23 2.43
C ALA A 108 -15.93 -1.38 1.78
N ASP A 109 -15.02 -0.79 2.57
CA ASP A 109 -13.89 -0.02 2.06
C ASP A 109 -12.87 -0.93 1.35
N VAL A 110 -12.71 -2.17 1.82
CA VAL A 110 -11.87 -3.18 1.16
C VAL A 110 -12.47 -3.60 -0.18
N ASP A 111 -13.78 -3.80 -0.26
CA ASP A 111 -14.49 -4.11 -1.51
C ASP A 111 -14.39 -2.94 -2.51
N ASP A 112 -14.56 -1.71 -2.01
CA ASP A 112 -14.42 -0.48 -2.77
C ASP A 112 -12.99 -0.30 -3.30
N LEU A 113 -11.97 -0.57 -2.48
CA LEU A 113 -10.57 -0.56 -2.90
C LEU A 113 -10.30 -1.64 -3.94
N SER A 114 -10.75 -2.88 -3.71
CA SER A 114 -10.57 -3.99 -4.66
C SER A 114 -11.15 -3.65 -6.03
N ARG A 115 -12.37 -3.09 -6.08
CA ARG A 115 -12.99 -2.62 -7.32
C ARG A 115 -12.21 -1.47 -7.97
N ALA A 116 -11.69 -0.54 -7.18
CA ALA A 116 -10.91 0.57 -7.70
C ALA A 116 -9.56 0.13 -8.30
N LEU A 117 -9.01 -1.02 -7.88
CA LEU A 117 -7.77 -1.59 -8.40
C LEU A 117 -7.97 -2.51 -9.61
N ASP A 118 -9.21 -2.84 -9.97
CA ASP A 118 -9.54 -3.59 -11.20
C ASP A 118 -9.33 -2.70 -12.43
N ARG A 119 -8.06 -2.59 -12.84
CA ARG A 119 -7.58 -1.71 -13.91
C ARG A 119 -6.59 -2.44 -14.80
N PRO A 120 -6.57 -2.17 -16.12
CA PRO A 120 -5.68 -2.86 -17.05
C PRO A 120 -4.19 -2.59 -16.78
N GLU A 121 -3.85 -1.45 -16.18
CA GLU A 121 -2.47 -1.10 -15.82
C GLU A 121 -1.99 -1.87 -14.59
N VAL A 122 -2.88 -2.37 -13.74
CA VAL A 122 -2.53 -3.08 -12.49
C VAL A 122 -2.37 -4.57 -12.78
N ALA A 123 -1.12 -5.02 -12.85
CA ALA A 123 -0.79 -6.41 -13.10
C ALA A 123 -0.74 -7.27 -11.81
N TRP A 124 -0.47 -6.63 -10.68
CA TRP A 124 -0.36 -7.31 -9.39
C TRP A 124 -0.91 -6.44 -8.26
N TRP A 125 -1.58 -7.08 -7.30
CA TRP A 125 -1.93 -6.49 -6.00
C TRP A 125 -1.35 -7.35 -4.87
N MET A 126 -0.45 -6.75 -4.09
CA MET A 126 0.16 -7.35 -2.91
C MET A 126 -0.43 -6.74 -1.64
N LEU A 127 -0.91 -7.62 -0.76
CA LEU A 127 -1.54 -7.27 0.50
C LEU A 127 -1.10 -8.26 1.59
N ASP A 128 -1.20 -7.86 2.86
CA ASP A 128 -1.11 -8.78 4.00
C ASP A 128 -2.46 -8.89 4.71
N LEU A 129 -2.86 -10.12 5.05
CA LEU A 129 -4.08 -10.41 5.78
C LEU A 129 -3.77 -10.85 7.20
N ALA A 130 -4.52 -10.28 8.15
CA ALA A 130 -4.59 -10.81 9.50
C ALA A 130 -5.42 -12.10 9.49
N GLY A 131 -4.90 -13.16 10.11
CA GLY A 131 -5.67 -14.39 10.30
C GLY A 131 -6.91 -14.16 11.18
N PRO A 132 -7.98 -14.96 11.04
CA PRO A 132 -9.26 -14.73 11.72
C PRO A 132 -9.15 -14.75 13.26
N GLY A 133 -8.22 -15.54 13.83
CA GLY A 133 -7.96 -15.56 15.27
C GLY A 133 -7.21 -14.32 15.80
N LEU A 134 -6.58 -13.55 14.92
CA LEU A 134 -5.75 -12.40 15.30
C LEU A 134 -6.61 -11.19 15.66
N ARG A 135 -7.75 -10.97 15.02
CA ARG A 135 -8.65 -9.82 15.29
C ARG A 135 -9.15 -9.81 16.73
N LYS A 136 -9.69 -10.95 17.20
CA LYS A 136 -10.20 -11.09 18.57
C LYS A 136 -9.07 -10.93 19.59
N TRP A 137 -7.94 -11.59 19.34
CA TRP A 137 -6.78 -11.53 20.24
C TRP A 137 -6.15 -10.14 20.33
N MET A 138 -6.01 -9.42 19.21
CA MET A 138 -5.42 -8.08 19.17
C MET A 138 -6.35 -7.03 19.78
N ASN A 139 -7.66 -7.11 19.59
CA ASN A 139 -8.59 -6.18 20.23
C ASN A 139 -8.67 -6.42 21.76
N ASP A 140 -8.58 -7.67 22.21
CA ASP A 140 -8.67 -8.03 23.63
C ASP A 140 -7.37 -7.77 24.42
N LYS A 141 -6.18 -7.92 23.81
CA LYS A 141 -4.88 -7.81 24.50
C LYS A 141 -4.16 -6.47 24.37
N SER A 142 -4.54 -5.60 23.44
CA SER A 142 -3.74 -4.41 23.12
C SER A 142 -3.76 -3.28 24.15
N GLY A 143 -4.50 -3.40 25.27
CA GLY A 143 -4.34 -2.50 26.43
C GLY A 143 -4.36 -1.00 26.11
N GLY A 144 -5.11 -0.56 25.09
CA GLY A 144 -5.17 0.83 24.62
C GLY A 144 -4.27 1.21 23.45
N LEU A 145 -3.32 0.37 23.03
CA LEU A 145 -2.38 0.65 21.92
C LEU A 145 -3.07 0.71 20.54
N LEU A 146 -4.19 -0.01 20.37
CA LEU A 146 -5.00 0.00 19.14
C LEU A 146 -6.24 0.90 19.26
N ARG A 147 -6.37 1.73 20.30
CA ARG A 147 -7.58 2.55 20.53
C ARG A 147 -7.87 3.50 19.36
N ASN A 148 -6.82 3.97 18.69
CA ASN A 148 -6.94 4.91 17.58
C ASN A 148 -6.94 4.22 16.19
N ALA A 149 -6.69 2.91 16.13
CA ALA A 149 -6.63 2.13 14.89
C ALA A 149 -7.09 0.68 15.16
N PRO A 150 -8.40 0.45 15.40
CA PRO A 150 -8.92 -0.87 15.70
C PRO A 150 -8.83 -1.80 14.47
N PHE A 151 -8.60 -3.09 14.70
CA PHE A 151 -8.63 -4.09 13.63
C PHE A 151 -10.07 -4.37 13.21
N LYS A 152 -10.40 -4.03 11.96
CA LYS A 152 -11.74 -4.08 11.37
C LYS A 152 -11.88 -5.23 10.36
N PHE A 153 -10.84 -5.50 9.57
CA PHE A 153 -10.86 -6.53 8.54
C PHE A 153 -9.98 -7.74 8.90
N ALA A 154 -10.58 -8.92 8.89
CA ALA A 154 -9.91 -10.22 9.04
C ALA A 154 -10.84 -11.32 8.53
N PRO A 155 -10.92 -11.53 7.20
CA PRO A 155 -11.88 -12.44 6.59
C PRO A 155 -11.60 -13.88 7.02
N PRO A 156 -12.65 -14.68 7.31
CA PRO A 156 -12.49 -16.07 7.75
C PRO A 156 -11.78 -16.95 6.71
N ASP A 157 -12.01 -16.67 5.41
CA ASP A 157 -11.48 -17.43 4.29
C ASP A 157 -10.16 -16.86 3.72
N GLY A 158 -9.57 -15.86 4.39
CA GLY A 158 -8.30 -15.27 3.99
C GLY A 158 -8.34 -14.68 2.57
N VAL A 159 -7.41 -15.12 1.71
CA VAL A 159 -7.30 -14.62 0.32
C VAL A 159 -8.50 -15.01 -0.54
N GLY A 160 -9.21 -16.11 -0.22
CA GLY A 160 -10.43 -16.52 -0.91
C GLY A 160 -11.58 -15.52 -0.80
N TYR A 161 -11.44 -14.49 0.03
CA TYR A 161 -12.35 -13.34 0.06
C TYR A 161 -12.39 -12.57 -1.28
N PHE A 162 -11.29 -12.58 -2.03
CA PHE A 162 -11.13 -11.82 -3.28
C PHE A 162 -11.34 -12.66 -4.56
N GLU A 163 -11.73 -13.93 -4.42
CA GLU A 163 -11.96 -14.86 -5.54
C GLU A 163 -13.40 -14.86 -6.04
#